data_AF-A0A7W8F7E1-F1
#
_entry.id   AF-A0A7W8F7E1-F1
#
_cell.length_a   1.000
_cell.length_b   1.000
_cell.length_c   1.000
_cell.angle_alpha   90.00
_cell.angle_beta   90.00
_cell.angle_gamma   90.00
#
_symmetry.space_group_name_H-M   'P 1'
#
loop_
_entity.id
_entity.type
_entity.pdbx_description
1 polymer ?
#
loop_
_entity_poly.entity_id
_entity_poly.type
_entity_poly.pdbx_seq_one_letter_code
_entity_poly.pdbx_strand_id
1 'polypeptide(L)'
;MARNLFGGTTADVAEDIDGRRVPGAVGTVWDGPSDGARQLTDLTDVDGAPIIQLVADVRGFVPSFYGPANDAERVWVDFGVGRIALVSVTVGDRLRKHLLDTDPHQSRAYTDERLSGYLPTRGTEVQSPVGDTWLSAVVTDDSTGNVIRLRTADGTERTRLRNTGALYLDTIGKKAPLCIGAPGYGPGQTVINVSSTAASPANEGAVFQVKGDGSVISSGTVTASNLGNARLWSGPLPPPAPRTGDVWVKLG
;
A
#
# COMPACT_ATOMS: atom_id res chain seq x y z
N MET A 1 -9.84 -16.87 22.37
CA MET A 1 -8.99 -16.04 23.24
C MET A 1 -8.31 -16.98 24.22
N ALA A 2 -7.00 -16.82 24.43
CA ALA A 2 -6.22 -17.75 25.24
C ALA A 2 -6.27 -17.34 26.72
N ARG A 3 -6.10 -18.31 27.63
CA ARG A 3 -5.89 -18.04 29.05
C ARG A 3 -4.40 -17.93 29.33
N ASN A 4 -4.02 -16.90 30.09
CA ASN A 4 -2.66 -16.71 30.55
C ASN A 4 -2.47 -17.31 31.94
N LEU A 5 -1.25 -17.79 32.24
CA LEU A 5 -0.91 -18.38 33.54
C LEU A 5 -0.38 -17.28 34.47
N PHE A 6 -0.83 -17.30 35.72
CA PHE A 6 -0.45 -16.37 36.79
C PHE A 6 -0.05 -17.15 38.04
N GLY A 7 0.65 -16.49 38.97
CA GLY A 7 1.05 -17.11 40.23
C GLY A 7 2.14 -18.16 40.09
N GLY A 8 2.45 -18.85 41.19
CA GLY A 8 3.44 -19.92 41.24
C GLY A 8 4.90 -19.46 41.21
N THR A 9 5.16 -18.16 41.23
CA THR A 9 6.52 -17.64 41.41
C THR A 9 6.78 -17.28 42.87
N THR A 10 8.04 -17.09 43.23
CA THR A 10 8.42 -16.67 44.59
C THR A 10 8.04 -15.23 44.93
N ALA A 11 7.61 -14.44 43.94
CA ALA A 11 7.13 -13.07 44.10
C ALA A 11 5.60 -13.01 44.35
N ASP A 12 4.88 -14.11 44.08
CA ASP A 12 3.42 -14.14 44.19
C ASP A 12 3.03 -14.71 45.55
N VAL A 13 2.78 -13.83 46.52
CA VAL A 13 2.51 -14.19 47.92
C VAL A 13 1.26 -13.49 48.45
N ALA A 14 0.56 -14.16 49.35
CA ALA A 14 -0.43 -13.55 50.20
C ALA A 14 0.26 -12.98 51.44
N GLU A 15 0.18 -11.68 51.65
CA GLU A 15 0.81 -10.98 52.76
C GLU A 15 -0.22 -10.19 53.59
N ASP A 16 0.06 -10.01 54.88
CA ASP A 16 -0.67 -9.10 55.76
C ASP A 16 -0.14 -7.66 55.66
N ILE A 17 -0.74 -6.74 56.44
CA ILE A 17 -0.35 -5.32 56.46
C ILE A 17 1.08 -5.09 56.95
N ASP A 18 1.66 -6.06 57.67
CA ASP A 18 3.03 -6.01 58.17
C ASP A 18 4.04 -6.68 57.20
N GLY A 19 3.57 -7.18 56.05
CA GLY A 19 4.38 -7.90 55.07
C GLY A 19 4.70 -9.34 55.46
N ARG A 20 3.95 -9.94 56.41
CA ARG A 20 4.11 -11.36 56.75
C ARG A 20 3.26 -12.22 55.83
N ARG A 21 3.80 -13.36 55.41
CA ARG A 21 3.07 -14.33 54.60
C ARG A 21 1.91 -14.94 55.39
N VAL A 22 0.78 -15.12 54.71
CA VAL A 22 -0.46 -15.64 55.29
C VAL A 22 -0.85 -16.96 54.60
N PRO A 23 -0.42 -18.12 55.13
CA PRO A 23 -0.84 -19.42 54.64
C PRO A 23 -2.36 -19.61 54.68
N GLY A 24 -2.93 -20.21 53.64
CA GLY A 24 -4.38 -20.47 53.56
C GLY A 24 -5.25 -19.24 53.35
N ALA A 25 -4.67 -18.06 53.12
CA ALA A 25 -5.42 -16.86 52.81
C ALA A 25 -6.27 -17.05 51.54
N VAL A 26 -7.53 -16.61 51.61
CA VAL A 26 -8.47 -16.69 50.49
C VAL A 26 -8.44 -15.37 49.73
N GLY A 27 -8.07 -15.44 48.45
CA GLY A 27 -7.91 -14.31 47.56
C GLY A 27 -9.03 -14.20 46.54
N THR A 28 -9.47 -12.96 46.29
CA THR A 28 -10.40 -12.63 45.20
C THR A 28 -9.65 -11.94 44.06
N VAL A 29 -9.95 -12.31 42.81
CA VAL A 29 -9.26 -11.78 41.62
C VAL A 29 -10.10 -10.73 40.91
N TRP A 30 -9.46 -9.68 40.40
CA TRP A 30 -10.07 -8.49 39.80
C TRP A 30 -9.38 -8.11 38.49
N ASP A 31 -10.11 -7.42 37.61
CA ASP A 31 -9.58 -6.92 36.33
C ASP A 31 -8.91 -5.54 36.43
N GLY A 32 -8.83 -4.96 37.62
CA GLY A 32 -8.22 -3.67 37.86
C GLY A 32 -7.95 -3.36 39.34
N PRO A 33 -7.11 -2.34 39.62
CA PRO A 33 -6.76 -1.95 40.98
C PRO A 33 -7.82 -1.08 41.67
N SER A 34 -8.73 -0.47 40.91
CA SER A 34 -9.69 0.53 41.41
C SER A 34 -10.93 -0.11 42.01
N ASP A 35 -11.60 0.57 42.93
CA ASP A 35 -12.83 0.07 43.57
C ASP A 35 -13.95 -0.31 42.57
N GLY A 36 -13.96 0.31 41.38
CA GLY A 36 -14.89 -0.01 40.29
C GLY A 36 -14.50 -1.20 39.42
N ALA A 37 -13.39 -1.89 39.69
CA ALA A 37 -12.97 -3.06 38.94
C ALA A 37 -13.96 -4.22 39.15
N ARG A 38 -14.08 -5.06 38.12
CA ARG A 38 -14.97 -6.22 38.15
C ARG A 38 -14.22 -7.43 38.69
N GLN A 39 -14.89 -8.19 39.55
CA GLN A 39 -14.38 -9.48 40.01
C GLN A 39 -14.31 -10.45 38.84
N LEU A 40 -13.18 -11.11 38.70
CA LEU A 40 -12.95 -12.17 37.74
C LEU A 40 -13.35 -13.50 38.38
N THR A 41 -14.43 -14.09 37.89
CA THR A 41 -14.95 -15.41 38.33
C THR A 41 -14.62 -16.53 37.34
N ASP A 42 -14.10 -16.19 36.18
CA ASP A 42 -13.74 -17.11 35.10
C ASP A 42 -12.27 -17.53 35.24
N LEU A 43 -11.94 -18.30 36.27
CA LEU A 43 -10.58 -18.76 36.55
C LEU A 43 -10.53 -20.29 36.54
N THR A 44 -9.37 -20.86 36.24
CA THR A 44 -9.15 -22.31 36.37
C THR A 44 -7.82 -22.62 37.05
N ASP A 45 -7.71 -23.80 37.66
CA ASP A 45 -6.41 -24.33 38.09
C ASP A 45 -5.58 -24.79 36.88
N VAL A 46 -4.38 -25.32 37.14
CA VAL A 46 -3.44 -25.79 36.11
C VAL A 46 -3.94 -27.01 35.34
N ASP A 47 -4.88 -27.78 35.91
CA ASP A 47 -5.50 -28.94 35.27
C ASP A 47 -6.76 -28.54 34.46
N GLY A 48 -7.14 -27.26 34.51
CA GLY A 48 -8.28 -26.71 33.79
C GLY A 48 -9.61 -26.79 34.56
N ALA A 49 -9.60 -27.19 35.83
CA ALA A 49 -10.80 -27.21 36.65
C ALA A 49 -11.16 -25.77 37.08
N PRO A 50 -12.45 -25.37 37.03
CA PRO A 50 -12.88 -24.04 37.46
C PRO A 50 -12.56 -23.75 38.92
N ILE A 51 -12.03 -22.56 39.20
CA ILE A 51 -11.81 -22.04 40.55
C ILE A 51 -12.54 -20.71 40.75
N ILE A 52 -13.15 -20.54 41.91
CA ILE A 52 -13.91 -19.32 42.27
C ILE A 52 -13.15 -18.39 43.22
N GLN A 53 -12.14 -18.93 43.90
CA GLN A 53 -11.29 -18.23 44.86
C GLN A 53 -9.88 -18.81 44.77
N LEU A 54 -8.89 -17.97 45.00
CA LEU A 54 -7.50 -18.41 45.16
C LEU A 54 -7.25 -18.72 46.62
N VAL A 55 -6.54 -19.80 46.92
CA VAL A 55 -6.13 -20.11 48.30
C VAL A 55 -4.62 -20.20 48.32
N ALA A 56 -3.98 -19.38 49.15
CA ALA A 56 -2.53 -19.42 49.31
C ALA A 56 -2.09 -20.75 49.93
N ASP A 57 -0.94 -21.28 49.50
CA ASP A 57 -0.40 -22.55 49.98
C ASP A 57 0.02 -22.49 51.46
N VAL A 58 0.53 -23.62 51.99
CA VAL A 58 1.00 -23.72 53.38
C VAL A 58 2.15 -22.77 53.73
N ARG A 59 2.79 -22.15 52.74
CA ARG A 59 3.88 -21.17 52.90
C ARG A 59 3.44 -19.74 52.55
N GLY A 60 2.17 -19.54 52.22
CA GLY A 60 1.60 -18.26 51.81
C GLY A 60 1.88 -17.86 50.35
N PHE A 61 2.27 -18.80 49.49
CA PHE A 61 2.43 -18.53 48.05
C PHE A 61 1.10 -18.67 47.32
N VAL A 62 0.89 -17.83 46.31
CA VAL A 62 -0.23 -17.96 45.39
C VAL A 62 0.07 -19.11 44.42
N PRO A 63 -0.74 -20.19 44.39
CA PRO A 63 -0.52 -21.29 43.45
C PRO A 63 -0.69 -20.82 42.01
N SER A 64 -0.10 -21.53 41.05
CA SER A 64 -0.33 -21.25 39.63
C SER A 64 -1.80 -21.44 39.26
N PHE A 65 -2.34 -20.52 38.46
CA PHE A 65 -3.70 -20.60 37.95
C PHE A 65 -3.82 -19.91 36.59
N TYR A 66 -4.83 -20.29 35.82
CA TYR A 66 -5.16 -19.62 34.57
C TYR A 66 -6.20 -18.53 34.80
N GLY A 67 -5.90 -17.34 34.29
CA GLY A 67 -6.80 -16.20 34.30
C GLY A 67 -7.97 -16.31 33.31
N PRO A 68 -8.77 -15.24 33.17
CA PRO A 68 -9.90 -15.19 32.23
C PRO A 68 -9.48 -15.46 30.78
N ALA A 69 -10.39 -16.03 30.00
CA ALA A 69 -10.19 -16.29 28.57
C ALA A 69 -10.38 -15.02 27.71
N ASN A 70 -9.64 -13.96 28.04
CA ASN A 70 -9.69 -12.64 27.37
C ASN A 70 -8.29 -12.06 27.13
N ASP A 71 -7.26 -12.91 27.13
CA ASP A 71 -5.86 -12.53 26.91
C ASP A 71 -5.30 -11.52 27.94
N ALA A 72 -5.93 -11.41 29.12
CA ALA A 72 -5.44 -10.53 30.20
C ALA A 72 -3.99 -10.86 30.57
N GLU A 73 -3.13 -9.83 30.61
CA GLU A 73 -1.70 -9.98 30.94
C GLU A 73 -1.40 -9.63 32.40
N ARG A 74 -2.37 -9.00 33.06
CA ARG A 74 -2.30 -8.56 34.45
C ARG A 74 -3.66 -8.77 35.10
N VAL A 75 -3.63 -9.27 36.32
CA VAL A 75 -4.80 -9.38 37.20
C VAL A 75 -4.44 -8.82 38.57
N TRP A 76 -5.44 -8.54 39.39
CA TRP A 76 -5.24 -8.04 40.75
C TRP A 76 -5.85 -8.99 41.75
N VAL A 77 -5.08 -9.45 42.73
CA VAL A 77 -5.55 -10.37 43.77
C VAL A 77 -5.61 -9.63 45.09
N ASP A 78 -6.71 -9.81 45.80
CA ASP A 78 -6.95 -9.23 47.13
C ASP A 78 -7.10 -10.34 48.16
N PHE A 79 -6.19 -10.39 49.13
CA PHE A 79 -6.20 -11.31 50.27
C PHE A 79 -6.73 -10.68 51.57
N GLY A 80 -7.36 -9.50 51.48
CA GLY A 80 -8.01 -8.80 52.60
C GLY A 80 -7.27 -7.55 53.09
N VAL A 81 -6.11 -7.24 52.52
CA VAL A 81 -5.31 -6.04 52.85
C VAL A 81 -5.15 -5.07 51.67
N GLY A 82 -5.70 -5.43 50.50
CA GLY A 82 -5.61 -4.63 49.28
C GLY A 82 -5.23 -5.47 48.07
N ARG A 83 -5.36 -4.84 46.90
CA ARG A 83 -5.17 -5.49 45.59
C ARG A 83 -3.71 -5.42 45.12
N ILE A 84 -3.10 -6.58 44.95
CA ILE A 84 -1.73 -6.74 44.43
C ILE A 84 -1.80 -7.19 42.98
N ALA A 85 -1.02 -6.55 42.10
CA ALA A 85 -0.96 -6.92 40.70
C ALA A 85 -0.12 -8.19 40.50
N LEU A 86 -0.69 -9.19 39.84
CA LEU A 86 0.03 -10.35 39.29
C LEU A 86 0.17 -10.18 37.78
N VAL A 87 1.39 -10.38 37.28
CA VAL A 87 1.68 -10.37 35.84
C VAL A 87 1.77 -11.81 35.35
N SER A 88 1.24 -12.07 34.16
CA SER A 88 1.24 -13.40 33.57
C SER A 88 2.68 -13.90 33.35
N VAL A 89 2.96 -15.13 33.78
CA VAL A 89 4.28 -15.77 33.63
C VAL A 89 4.53 -16.25 32.19
N THR A 90 3.48 -16.33 31.36
CA THR A 90 3.58 -16.73 29.95
C THR A 90 3.80 -15.56 28.98
N VAL A 91 3.90 -14.30 29.46
CA VAL A 91 4.13 -13.13 28.58
C VAL A 91 5.46 -13.26 27.83
N GLY A 92 6.52 -13.68 28.52
CA GLY A 92 7.82 -13.94 27.90
C GLY A 92 7.78 -15.06 26.86
N ASP A 93 6.96 -16.10 27.09
CA ASP A 93 6.78 -17.18 26.13
C ASP A 93 6.03 -16.72 24.89
N ARG A 94 5.04 -15.82 25.01
CA ARG A 94 4.38 -15.22 23.83
C ARG A 94 5.32 -14.31 23.05
N LEU A 95 6.14 -13.50 23.72
CA LEU A 95 7.17 -12.69 23.04
C LEU A 95 8.17 -13.60 22.31
N ARG A 96 8.62 -14.67 22.96
CA ARG A 96 9.51 -15.66 22.34
C ARG A 96 8.85 -16.35 21.15
N LYS A 97 7.59 -16.76 21.26
CA LYS A 97 6.80 -17.31 20.14
C LYS A 97 6.69 -16.30 19.01
N HIS A 98 6.42 -15.03 19.29
CA HIS A 98 6.43 -13.97 18.26
C HIS A 98 7.77 -13.80 17.55
N LEU A 99 8.88 -14.07 18.23
CA LEU A 99 10.23 -13.97 17.66
C LEU A 99 10.67 -15.23 16.90
N LEU A 100 10.20 -16.40 17.30
CA LEU A 100 10.73 -17.69 16.84
C LEU A 100 9.73 -18.52 16.02
N ASP A 101 8.43 -18.37 16.24
CA ASP A 101 7.41 -19.07 15.47
C ASP A 101 7.21 -18.38 14.12
N THR A 102 6.57 -19.08 13.19
CA THR A 102 6.22 -18.50 11.88
C THR A 102 5.26 -17.33 12.11
N ASP A 103 5.68 -16.15 11.67
CA ASP A 103 5.00 -14.86 11.90
C ASP A 103 3.46 -14.95 11.76
N PRO A 104 2.69 -14.66 12.83
CA PRO A 104 1.22 -14.69 12.79
C PRO A 104 0.63 -13.59 11.90
N HIS A 105 1.44 -12.64 11.40
CA HIS A 105 1.01 -11.59 10.48
C HIS A 105 0.97 -12.01 9.00
N GLN A 106 1.05 -13.32 8.75
CA GLN A 106 1.31 -13.91 7.43
C GLN A 106 2.70 -13.49 6.91
N SER A 107 3.33 -14.37 6.15
CA SER A 107 4.71 -14.14 5.73
C SER A 107 4.84 -12.85 4.91
N ARG A 108 6.05 -12.28 4.87
CA ARG A 108 6.38 -11.25 3.89
C ARG A 108 5.92 -11.63 2.47
N ALA A 109 5.99 -12.92 2.13
CA ALA A 109 5.49 -13.43 0.86
C ALA A 109 3.97 -13.25 0.67
N TYR A 110 3.16 -13.36 1.73
CA TYR A 110 1.74 -13.02 1.67
C TYR A 110 1.49 -11.53 1.41
N THR A 111 2.26 -10.66 2.05
CA THR A 111 2.18 -9.21 1.79
C THR A 111 2.62 -8.89 0.36
N ASP A 112 3.71 -9.49 -0.11
CA ASP A 112 4.20 -9.35 -1.47
C ASP A 112 3.18 -9.89 -2.50
N GLU A 113 2.50 -11.02 -2.21
CA GLU A 113 1.41 -11.57 -3.03
C GLU A 113 0.23 -10.60 -3.12
N ARG A 114 -0.19 -10.02 -1.99
CA ARG A 114 -1.28 -9.02 -1.96
C ARG A 114 -0.93 -7.74 -2.69
N LEU A 115 0.34 -7.35 -2.72
CA LEU A 115 0.83 -6.17 -3.44
C LEU A 115 1.08 -6.43 -4.93
N SER A 116 1.27 -7.69 -5.33
CA SER A 116 1.56 -8.08 -6.73
C SER A 116 0.48 -7.66 -7.74
N GLY A 117 -0.77 -7.50 -7.30
CA GLY A 117 -1.88 -7.03 -8.13
C GLY A 117 -2.00 -5.51 -8.25
N TYR A 118 -1.28 -4.74 -7.42
CA TYR A 118 -1.41 -3.27 -7.36
C TYR A 118 -0.13 -2.55 -7.80
N LEU A 119 1.03 -3.20 -7.69
CA LEU A 119 2.31 -2.65 -8.10
C LEU A 119 3.02 -3.65 -9.02
N PRO A 120 3.26 -3.32 -10.30
CA PRO A 120 4.01 -4.19 -11.18
C PRO A 120 5.43 -4.38 -10.64
N THR A 121 5.76 -5.62 -10.29
CA THR A 121 7.14 -6.05 -10.02
C THR A 121 7.77 -6.62 -11.30
N ARG A 122 9.09 -6.82 -11.29
CA ARG A 122 9.82 -7.31 -12.46
C ARG A 122 9.23 -8.63 -12.96
N GLY A 123 8.76 -8.64 -14.22
CA GLY A 123 8.22 -9.84 -14.86
C GLY A 123 6.74 -10.12 -14.57
N THR A 124 6.05 -9.24 -13.84
CA THR A 124 4.60 -9.33 -13.63
C THR A 124 3.84 -8.62 -14.76
N GLU A 125 2.69 -9.17 -15.09
CA GLU A 125 1.72 -8.58 -16.00
C GLU A 125 0.57 -7.98 -15.20
N VAL A 126 0.19 -6.75 -15.50
CA VAL A 126 -0.97 -6.11 -14.87
C VAL A 126 -2.15 -6.27 -15.83
N GLN A 127 -3.13 -7.05 -15.42
CA GLN A 127 -4.37 -7.28 -16.15
C GLN A 127 -5.43 -6.29 -15.66
N SER A 128 -6.00 -5.48 -16.56
CA SER A 128 -7.15 -4.61 -16.27
C SER A 128 -8.31 -5.05 -17.13
N PRO A 129 -9.47 -5.44 -16.55
CA PRO A 129 -10.67 -5.72 -17.32
C PRO A 129 -11.07 -4.54 -18.21
N VAL A 130 -11.72 -4.84 -19.34
CA VAL A 130 -12.23 -3.80 -20.24
C VAL A 130 -13.23 -2.92 -19.49
N GLY A 131 -13.03 -1.61 -19.53
CA GLY A 131 -13.88 -0.63 -18.86
C GLY A 131 -13.41 -0.25 -17.45
N ASP A 132 -12.46 -0.99 -16.88
CA ASP A 132 -11.91 -0.71 -15.56
C ASP A 132 -10.67 0.19 -15.61
N THR A 133 -10.52 1.01 -14.59
CA THR A 133 -9.34 1.87 -14.41
C THR A 133 -8.34 1.16 -13.49
N TRP A 134 -7.20 0.75 -14.05
CA TRP A 134 -6.16 0.04 -13.29
C TRP A 134 -5.47 0.91 -12.21
N LEU A 135 -5.50 2.24 -12.40
CA LEU A 135 -4.79 3.24 -11.61
C LEU A 135 -5.50 4.57 -11.82
N SER A 136 -6.08 5.07 -10.74
CA SER A 136 -6.60 6.43 -10.67
C SER A 136 -5.81 7.18 -9.61
N ALA A 137 -5.38 8.40 -9.95
CA ALA A 137 -4.73 9.29 -9.01
C ALA A 137 -5.49 10.61 -9.01
N VAL A 138 -6.01 10.98 -7.84
CA VAL A 138 -6.68 12.27 -7.64
C VAL A 138 -5.64 13.26 -7.13
N VAL A 139 -5.33 14.26 -7.95
CA VAL A 139 -4.40 15.33 -7.62
C VAL A 139 -5.20 16.53 -7.11
N THR A 140 -4.96 16.96 -5.87
CA THR A 140 -5.66 18.08 -5.23
C THR A 140 -4.99 19.44 -5.46
N ASP A 141 -3.73 19.44 -5.91
CA ASP A 141 -2.95 20.64 -6.28
C ASP A 141 -2.03 20.31 -7.47
N ASP A 142 -2.08 21.14 -8.52
CA ASP A 142 -1.32 20.99 -9.75
C ASP A 142 0.04 21.70 -9.71
N SER A 143 0.37 22.40 -8.62
CA SER A 143 1.51 23.31 -8.55
C SER A 143 2.87 22.62 -8.62
N THR A 144 3.06 21.46 -7.97
CA THR A 144 4.33 20.73 -7.96
C THR A 144 4.15 19.22 -7.70
N GLY A 145 4.80 18.36 -8.48
CA GLY A 145 4.85 16.92 -8.22
C GLY A 145 4.76 16.01 -9.45
N ASN A 146 4.90 14.71 -9.19
CA ASN A 146 4.70 13.64 -10.17
C ASN A 146 3.77 12.58 -9.59
N VAL A 147 2.75 12.21 -10.36
CA VAL A 147 1.84 11.09 -10.10
C VAL A 147 2.56 9.75 -10.30
N ILE A 148 3.37 9.64 -11.35
CA ILE A 148 4.19 8.45 -11.65
C ILE A 148 5.60 8.91 -11.98
N ARG A 149 6.62 8.17 -11.51
CA ARG A 149 8.03 8.44 -11.80
C ARG A 149 8.79 7.13 -11.95
N LEU A 150 9.47 6.98 -13.08
CA LEU A 150 10.42 5.89 -13.33
C LEU A 150 11.84 6.44 -13.26
N ARG A 151 12.70 5.71 -12.53
CA ARG A 151 14.11 6.04 -12.33
C ARG A 151 14.98 4.84 -12.66
N THR A 152 16.18 5.09 -13.16
CA THR A 152 17.23 4.08 -13.22
C THR A 152 17.77 3.77 -11.83
N ALA A 153 18.53 2.66 -11.69
CA ALA A 153 19.10 2.23 -10.41
C ALA A 153 20.04 3.29 -9.78
N ASP A 154 20.64 4.14 -10.60
CA ASP A 154 21.46 5.28 -10.18
C ASP A 154 20.65 6.52 -9.73
N GLY A 155 19.32 6.43 -9.75
CA GLY A 155 18.40 7.50 -9.36
C GLY A 155 18.02 8.48 -10.47
N THR A 156 18.57 8.36 -11.69
CA THR A 156 18.25 9.26 -12.80
C THR A 156 16.79 9.13 -13.22
N GLU A 157 16.07 10.25 -13.27
CA GLU A 157 14.68 10.29 -13.74
C GLU A 157 14.59 10.10 -15.25
N ARG A 158 13.59 9.32 -15.67
CA ARG A 158 13.37 8.98 -17.07
C ARG A 158 11.95 9.36 -17.48
N THR A 159 11.00 8.49 -17.19
CA THR A 159 9.58 8.72 -17.45
C THR A 159 8.89 9.29 -16.23
N ARG A 160 8.02 10.29 -16.40
CA ARG A 160 7.15 10.80 -15.34
C ARG A 160 5.82 11.31 -15.87
N LEU A 161 4.76 11.06 -15.12
CA LEU A 161 3.48 11.76 -15.25
C LEU A 161 3.44 12.84 -14.18
N ARG A 162 3.43 14.11 -14.58
CA ARG A 162 3.36 15.24 -13.64
C ARG A 162 1.95 15.40 -13.07
N ASN A 163 1.84 16.05 -11.91
CA ASN A 163 0.56 16.46 -11.32
C ASN A 163 -0.27 17.33 -12.28
N THR A 164 0.40 18.11 -13.13
CA THR A 164 -0.22 18.91 -14.20
C THR A 164 -0.77 18.09 -15.37
N GLY A 165 -0.72 16.74 -15.32
CA GLY A 165 -1.10 15.84 -16.42
C GLY A 165 -0.05 15.71 -17.53
N ALA A 166 1.06 16.46 -17.46
CA ALA A 166 2.11 16.38 -18.47
C ALA A 166 2.88 15.05 -18.35
N LEU A 167 2.82 14.24 -19.41
CA LEU A 167 3.57 12.99 -19.52
C LEU A 167 4.91 13.24 -20.21
N TYR A 168 6.00 12.98 -19.50
CA TYR A 168 7.35 12.96 -20.03
C TYR A 168 7.78 11.51 -20.16
N LEU A 169 8.20 11.13 -21.36
CA LEU A 169 8.70 9.79 -21.66
C LEU A 169 10.17 9.91 -22.06
N ASP A 170 11.07 9.45 -21.20
CA ASP A 170 12.46 9.19 -21.57
C ASP A 170 12.71 7.70 -21.37
N THR A 171 13.19 7.04 -22.41
CA THR A 171 13.36 5.60 -22.40
C THR A 171 14.73 5.24 -21.84
N ILE A 172 14.84 4.14 -21.09
CA ILE A 172 16.15 3.62 -20.67
C ILE A 172 16.81 2.97 -21.91
N GLY A 173 17.60 3.73 -22.67
CA GLY A 173 18.31 3.24 -23.86
C GLY A 173 18.68 4.33 -24.85
N LYS A 174 19.53 4.02 -25.85
CA LYS A 174 20.02 5.01 -26.83
C LYS A 174 18.92 5.57 -27.74
N LYS A 175 17.84 4.82 -27.98
CA LYS A 175 16.62 5.23 -28.71
C LYS A 175 15.51 4.24 -28.34
N ALA A 176 14.37 4.70 -27.83
CA ALA A 176 13.14 3.93 -27.95
C ALA A 176 12.01 4.87 -28.41
N PRO A 177 11.32 4.54 -29.52
CA PRO A 177 10.17 5.31 -29.97
C PRO A 177 9.04 5.23 -28.93
N LEU A 178 8.24 6.29 -28.83
CA LEU A 178 6.88 6.17 -28.29
C LEU A 178 6.11 5.23 -29.23
N CYS A 179 5.98 3.97 -28.85
CA CYS A 179 5.18 2.99 -29.59
C CYS A 179 3.73 3.06 -29.09
N ILE A 180 2.86 3.71 -29.85
CA ILE A 180 1.42 3.53 -29.71
C ILE A 180 1.07 2.33 -30.60
N GLY A 181 0.90 1.16 -29.98
CA GLY A 181 0.45 -0.04 -30.67
C GLY A 181 -0.99 0.16 -31.15
N ALA A 182 -1.18 0.31 -32.45
CA ALA A 182 -2.49 0.47 -33.08
C ALA A 182 -2.77 -0.66 -34.09
N PRO A 183 -2.65 -1.95 -33.69
CA PRO A 183 -2.92 -3.05 -34.63
C PRO A 183 -4.39 -3.01 -35.06
N GLY A 184 -4.63 -2.84 -36.36
CA GLY A 184 -5.97 -2.93 -36.94
C GLY A 184 -6.67 -1.59 -37.24
N TYR A 185 -5.98 -0.45 -37.13
CA TYR A 185 -6.57 0.82 -37.57
C TYR A 185 -6.63 0.88 -39.10
N GLY A 186 -7.83 0.95 -39.65
CA GLY A 186 -8.06 1.16 -41.07
C GLY A 186 -7.72 2.60 -41.50
N PRO A 187 -7.62 2.84 -42.83
CA PRO A 187 -7.46 4.18 -43.37
C PRO A 187 -8.52 5.15 -42.80
N GLY A 188 -8.10 6.38 -42.45
CA GLY A 188 -8.98 7.43 -41.89
C GLY A 188 -9.28 7.34 -40.39
N GLN A 189 -9.01 6.22 -39.71
CA GLN A 189 -9.18 6.12 -38.26
C GLN A 189 -8.05 6.85 -37.51
N THR A 190 -8.38 7.51 -36.40
CA THR A 190 -7.42 8.32 -35.63
C THR A 190 -6.62 7.46 -34.66
N VAL A 191 -5.30 7.46 -34.80
CA VAL A 191 -4.33 6.76 -33.93
C VAL A 191 -3.84 7.68 -32.80
N ILE A 192 -3.55 8.94 -33.13
CA ILE A 192 -3.19 9.98 -32.14
C ILE A 192 -4.15 11.13 -32.34
N ASN A 193 -4.78 11.59 -31.27
CA ASN A 193 -5.66 12.76 -31.27
C ASN A 193 -5.18 13.77 -30.22
N VAL A 194 -4.77 14.96 -30.65
CA VAL A 194 -4.41 16.07 -29.76
C VAL A 194 -5.49 17.12 -29.87
N SER A 195 -6.12 17.47 -28.74
CA SER A 195 -7.14 18.52 -28.66
C SER A 195 -6.58 19.78 -28.02
N SER A 196 -7.13 20.94 -28.37
CA SER A 196 -6.92 22.21 -27.67
C SER A 196 -7.82 22.36 -26.43
N THR A 197 -8.67 21.36 -26.17
CA THR A 197 -9.58 21.33 -25.02
C THR A 197 -9.34 20.10 -24.17
N ALA A 198 -9.96 20.05 -22.98
CA ALA A 198 -9.89 18.87 -22.12
C ALA A 198 -10.36 17.62 -22.88
N ALA A 199 -9.55 16.56 -22.83
CA ALA A 199 -9.90 15.29 -23.43
C ALA A 199 -11.16 14.74 -22.76
N SER A 200 -12.17 14.40 -23.56
CA SER A 200 -13.36 13.70 -23.07
C SER A 200 -13.83 12.72 -24.13
N PRO A 201 -14.61 11.68 -23.75
CA PRO A 201 -15.22 10.76 -24.71
C PRO A 201 -16.13 11.44 -25.74
N ALA A 202 -16.59 12.67 -25.46
CA ALA A 202 -17.53 13.41 -26.30
C ALA A 202 -16.87 14.48 -27.19
N ASN A 203 -15.56 14.69 -27.09
CA ASN A 203 -14.89 15.83 -27.74
C ASN A 203 -13.84 15.35 -28.75
N GLU A 204 -14.22 15.36 -30.03
CA GLU A 204 -13.36 14.92 -31.14
C GLU A 204 -12.53 16.06 -31.77
N GLY A 205 -12.70 17.30 -31.29
CA GLY A 205 -11.99 18.46 -31.81
C GLY A 205 -10.47 18.32 -31.68
N ALA A 206 -9.77 18.34 -32.82
CA ALA A 206 -8.35 18.02 -32.89
C ALA A 206 -7.53 19.13 -33.51
N VAL A 207 -6.45 19.53 -32.83
CA VAL A 207 -5.44 20.43 -33.38
C VAL A 207 -4.33 19.69 -34.12
N PHE A 208 -4.14 18.41 -33.80
CA PHE A 208 -3.19 17.51 -34.46
C PHE A 208 -3.69 16.07 -34.39
N GLN A 209 -3.69 15.36 -35.52
CA GLN A 209 -4.07 13.96 -35.64
C GLN A 209 -3.02 13.17 -36.40
N VAL A 210 -2.81 11.93 -36.00
CA VAL A 210 -2.13 10.90 -36.80
C VAL A 210 -3.16 9.81 -37.10
N LYS A 211 -3.28 9.42 -38.36
CA LYS A 211 -4.23 8.41 -38.83
C LYS A 211 -3.58 7.03 -38.99
N GLY A 212 -4.40 5.99 -39.11
CA GLY A 212 -3.96 4.60 -39.31
C GLY A 212 -3.15 4.38 -40.59
N ASP A 213 -3.36 5.21 -41.61
CA ASP A 213 -2.59 5.22 -42.86
C ASP A 213 -1.28 6.03 -42.78
N GLY A 214 -0.96 6.59 -41.60
CA GLY A 214 0.22 7.42 -41.39
C GLY A 214 0.04 8.89 -41.77
N SER A 215 -1.13 9.30 -42.30
CA SER A 215 -1.39 10.70 -42.58
C SER A 215 -1.44 11.53 -41.30
N VAL A 216 -0.98 12.77 -41.40
CA VAL A 216 -0.96 13.74 -40.30
C VAL A 216 -1.83 14.92 -40.67
N ILE A 217 -2.82 15.23 -39.83
CA ILE A 217 -3.70 16.38 -39.99
C ILE A 217 -3.37 17.36 -38.89
N SER A 218 -3.04 18.60 -39.24
CA SER A 218 -2.86 19.68 -38.27
C SER A 218 -3.73 20.87 -38.62
N SER A 219 -4.35 21.46 -37.61
CA SER A 219 -5.07 22.73 -37.74
C SER A 219 -4.14 23.94 -37.85
N GLY A 220 -2.85 23.77 -37.56
CA GLY A 220 -1.82 24.81 -37.57
C GLY A 220 -0.65 24.50 -38.48
N THR A 221 0.33 25.39 -38.50
CA THR A 221 1.58 25.22 -39.27
C THR A 221 2.40 24.05 -38.71
N VAL A 222 2.80 23.13 -39.59
CA VAL A 222 3.71 22.03 -39.28
C VAL A 222 5.13 22.41 -39.71
N THR A 223 6.05 22.56 -38.75
CA THR A 223 7.47 22.76 -39.04
C THR A 223 8.18 21.41 -39.03
N ALA A 224 8.44 20.84 -40.21
CA ALA A 224 9.18 19.60 -40.35
C ALA A 224 10.61 19.87 -40.83
N SER A 225 11.58 19.68 -39.94
CA SER A 225 13.01 19.94 -40.20
C SER A 225 13.65 19.01 -41.25
N ASN A 226 12.98 17.92 -41.62
CA ASN A 226 13.49 16.91 -42.56
C ASN A 226 12.81 16.90 -43.94
N LEU A 227 11.93 17.85 -44.25
CA LEU A 227 11.41 18.02 -45.62
C LEU A 227 12.43 18.71 -46.55
N GLY A 228 13.73 18.54 -46.30
CA GLY A 228 14.80 19.18 -47.07
C GLY A 228 14.60 20.68 -47.30
N ASN A 229 15.31 21.23 -48.27
CA ASN A 229 15.16 22.62 -48.70
C ASN A 229 14.04 22.77 -49.73
N ALA A 230 13.00 21.92 -49.69
CA ALA A 230 11.93 21.92 -50.68
C ALA A 230 11.18 23.25 -50.63
N ARG A 231 11.23 24.02 -51.73
CA ARG A 231 10.53 25.30 -51.83
C ARG A 231 9.19 25.07 -52.51
N LEU A 232 8.13 25.63 -51.93
CA LEU A 232 6.80 25.65 -52.53
C LEU A 232 6.63 26.93 -53.34
N TRP A 233 6.32 26.80 -54.63
CA TRP A 233 6.05 27.91 -55.55
C TRP A 233 4.62 27.82 -56.08
N SER A 234 3.96 28.96 -56.26
CA SER A 234 2.67 29.05 -56.97
C SER A 234 2.73 30.15 -58.02
N GLY A 235 2.16 29.90 -59.20
CA GLY A 235 2.14 30.88 -60.30
C GLY A 235 1.96 30.25 -61.68
N PRO A 236 1.70 31.06 -62.72
CA PRO A 236 1.40 30.57 -64.07
C PRO A 236 2.63 29.98 -64.79
N LEU A 237 3.84 30.34 -64.33
CA LEU A 237 5.12 29.88 -64.86
C LEU A 237 5.91 29.13 -63.77
N PRO A 238 6.72 28.13 -64.14
CA PRO A 238 7.60 27.44 -63.19
C PRO A 238 8.67 28.40 -62.65
N PRO A 239 9.27 28.11 -61.47
CA PRO A 239 10.34 28.93 -60.93
C PRO A 239 11.54 28.95 -61.91
N PRO A 240 12.26 30.08 -62.04
CA PRO A 240 13.32 30.24 -63.05
C PRO A 240 14.55 29.33 -62.86
N ALA A 241 14.65 28.60 -61.74
CA ALA A 241 15.67 27.59 -61.47
C ALA A 241 15.15 26.52 -60.48
N PRO A 242 14.35 25.53 -60.95
CA PRO A 242 13.82 24.49 -60.08
C PRO A 242 14.96 23.62 -59.55
N ARG A 243 14.92 23.31 -58.25
CA ARG A 243 15.82 22.34 -57.61
C ARG A 243 15.07 21.02 -57.45
N THR A 244 15.82 19.91 -57.43
CA THR A 244 15.25 18.61 -57.07
C THR A 244 14.58 18.72 -55.69
N GLY A 245 13.27 18.46 -55.66
CA GLY A 245 12.43 18.59 -54.46
C GLY A 245 11.61 19.88 -54.37
N ASP A 246 11.78 20.87 -55.27
CA ASP A 246 10.85 22.00 -55.36
C ASP A 246 9.46 21.51 -55.81
N VAL A 247 8.42 22.05 -55.19
CA VAL A 247 7.02 21.78 -55.55
C VAL A 247 6.45 23.04 -56.19
N TRP A 248 5.98 22.93 -57.43
CA TRP A 248 5.30 24.02 -58.13
C TRP A 248 3.83 23.69 -58.34
N VAL A 249 2.95 24.57 -57.88
CA VAL A 249 1.51 24.45 -58.07
C VAL A 249 1.08 25.47 -59.11
N LYS A 250 0.72 24.97 -60.31
CA LYS A 250 0.08 25.78 -61.35
C LYS A 250 -1.38 25.95 -60.99
N LEU A 251 -1.78 27.14 -60.56
CA LEU A 251 -3.20 27.50 -60.46
C LEU A 251 -3.72 27.66 -61.90
N GLY A 252 -4.77 26.91 -62.21
CA GLY A 252 -5.52 27.02 -63.47
C GLY A 252 -6.26 28.35 -63.55
#